data_AF-A0A958YCD1-F1
#
_entry.id   AF-A0A958YCD1-F1
#
_cell.length_a   1.000
_cell.length_b   1.000
_cell.length_c   1.000
_cell.angle_alpha   90.00
_cell.angle_beta   90.00
_cell.angle_gamma   90.00
#
_symmetry.space_group_name_H-M   'P 1'
#
loop_
_entity.id
_entity.type
_entity.pdbx_description
1 polymer ?
#
loop_
_entity_poly.entity_id
_entity_poly.type
_entity_poly.pdbx_seq_one_letter_code
_entity_poly.pdbx_strand_id
1 'polypeptide(L)'
;NANTGSTTVGTATTEFHTYTVEWSADEILFVVDDTTVYHTFVNDASTPFNADFFLILNLAMGGNFGGAIDPSFTQETYEVDYIRVYQ
;
A
#
# COMPACT_ATOMS: atom_id res chain seq x y z
N ASN A 1 15.19 -2.61 -9.41
CA ASN A 1 14.61 -1.29 -9.72
C ASN A 1 13.24 -1.23 -9.09
N ALA A 2 13.14 -0.62 -7.92
CA ALA A 2 11.87 -0.28 -7.29
C ALA A 2 12.02 1.17 -6.80
N ASN A 3 11.03 2.02 -7.06
CA ASN A 3 10.90 3.28 -6.35
C ASN A 3 10.10 2.97 -5.08
N THR A 4 10.68 3.22 -3.92
CA THR A 4 10.09 2.81 -2.64
C THR A 4 10.14 3.97 -1.65
N GLY A 5 9.05 4.17 -0.93
CA GLY A 5 8.98 4.91 0.33
C GLY A 5 8.54 3.98 1.45
N SER A 6 8.86 4.34 2.70
CA SER A 6 8.42 3.61 3.89
C SER A 6 8.17 4.58 5.03
N THR A 7 7.14 4.30 5.83
CA THR A 7 6.87 4.99 7.09
C THR A 7 6.49 3.96 8.15
N THR A 8 6.65 4.32 9.42
CA THR A 8 6.24 3.46 10.54
C THR A 8 4.85 3.86 11.01
N VAL A 9 3.95 2.88 11.06
CA VAL A 9 2.62 3.00 11.67
C VAL A 9 2.62 2.06 12.87
N GLY A 10 2.77 2.62 14.07
CA GLY A 10 3.05 1.83 15.28
C GLY A 10 1.96 0.83 15.64
N THR A 11 0.71 1.13 15.27
CA THR A 11 -0.50 0.36 15.59
C THR A 11 -1.07 -0.37 14.38
N ALA A 12 -0.29 -0.54 13.30
CA ALA A 12 -0.74 -1.12 12.03
C ALA A 12 -1.42 -2.50 12.13
N THR A 13 -1.13 -3.26 13.19
CA THR A 13 -1.70 -4.61 13.41
C THR A 13 -2.73 -4.66 14.54
N THR A 14 -2.96 -3.54 15.25
CA THR A 14 -3.83 -3.48 16.43
C THR A 14 -4.99 -2.49 16.28
N GLU A 15 -4.90 -1.55 15.33
CA GLU A 15 -5.93 -0.56 15.04
C GLU A 15 -6.17 -0.47 13.52
N PHE A 16 -7.37 -0.03 13.13
CA PHE A 16 -7.65 0.26 11.73
C PHE A 16 -7.02 1.60 11.35
N HIS A 17 -6.37 1.61 10.18
CA HIS A 17 -5.77 2.79 9.57
C HIS A 17 -6.31 2.98 8.16
N THR A 18 -6.35 4.24 7.70
CA THR A 18 -6.69 4.52 6.30
C THR A 18 -5.42 4.59 5.46
N TYR A 19 -5.36 3.77 4.41
CA TYR A 19 -4.30 3.81 3.41
C TYR A 19 -4.89 4.35 2.12
N THR A 20 -4.48 5.55 1.74
CA THR A 20 -5.06 6.29 0.62
C THR A 20 -4.02 6.46 -0.49
N VAL A 21 -4.46 6.28 -1.73
CA VAL A 21 -3.70 6.65 -2.93
C VAL A 21 -4.46 7.79 -3.60
N GLU A 22 -3.86 8.98 -3.61
CA GLU A 22 -4.34 10.10 -4.43
C GLU A 22 -3.61 10.03 -5.77
N TRP A 23 -4.35 9.78 -6.84
CA TRP A 23 -3.77 9.52 -8.15
C TRP A 23 -4.33 10.50 -9.18
N SER A 24 -3.45 11.32 -9.75
CA SER A 24 -3.76 12.25 -10.82
C SER A 24 -2.85 12.04 -12.04
N ALA A 25 -3.09 12.81 -13.10
CA ALA A 25 -2.24 12.80 -14.28
C ALA A 25 -0.81 13.33 -14.01
N ASP A 26 -0.63 14.13 -12.94
CA ASP A 26 0.63 14.82 -12.64
C ASP A 26 1.43 14.12 -11.51
N GLU A 27 0.74 13.45 -10.57
CA GLU A 27 1.39 12.75 -9.46
C GLU A 27 0.52 11.65 -8.83
N ILE A 28 1.20 10.76 -8.10
CA ILE A 28 0.61 9.74 -7.23
C ILE A 28 1.16 9.94 -5.81
N LEU A 29 0.25 10.18 -4.85
CA LEU A 29 0.56 10.33 -3.44
C LEU A 29 0.07 9.11 -2.67
N PHE A 30 0.92 8.60 -1.76
CA PHE A 30 0.55 7.55 -0.82
C PHE A 30 0.47 8.14 0.58
N VAL A 31 -0.71 8.03 1.19
CA VAL A 31 -1.08 8.70 2.44
C VAL A 31 -1.53 7.66 3.47
N VAL A 32 -1.15 7.89 4.73
CA VAL A 32 -1.66 7.14 5.89
C VAL A 32 -2.41 8.10 6.81
N ASP A 33 -3.58 7.65 7.29
CA ASP A 33 -4.44 8.36 8.26
C ASP A 33 -4.76 9.79 7.83
N ASP A 34 -4.98 9.99 6.53
CA ASP A 34 -5.32 11.27 5.86
C ASP A 34 -4.36 12.44 6.15
N THR A 35 -3.20 12.18 6.76
CA THR A 35 -2.31 13.21 7.31
C THR A 35 -0.86 13.01 6.91
N THR A 36 -0.42 11.76 6.74
CA THR A 36 0.99 11.45 6.49
C THR A 36 1.20 11.02 5.04
N VAL A 37 1.64 11.96 4.19
CA VAL A 37 2.17 11.63 2.87
C VAL A 37 3.55 10.99 3.05
N TYR A 38 3.66 9.68 2.83
CA TYR A 38 4.92 8.96 3.01
C TYR A 38 5.66 8.67 1.71
N HIS A 39 4.98 8.78 0.57
CA HIS A 39 5.60 8.62 -0.74
C HIS A 39 4.88 9.46 -1.81
N THR A 40 5.67 10.08 -2.67
CA THR A 40 5.21 10.86 -3.82
C THR A 40 5.94 10.36 -5.06
N PHE A 41 5.19 10.12 -6.13
CA PHE A 41 5.69 9.71 -7.43
C PHE A 41 5.21 10.70 -8.49
N VAL A 42 6.13 11.27 -9.27
CA VAL A 42 5.80 12.14 -10.40
C VAL A 42 5.21 11.30 -11.52
N ASN A 43 3.98 11.61 -11.94
CA ASN A 43 3.29 10.93 -13.02
C ASN A 43 3.31 11.83 -14.26
N ASP A 44 3.61 11.27 -15.43
CA ASP A 44 3.56 11.99 -16.68
C ASP A 44 3.23 11.04 -17.85
N ALA A 45 3.19 11.54 -19.08
CA ALA A 45 2.84 10.69 -20.23
C ALA A 45 3.84 9.54 -20.51
N SER A 46 5.04 9.57 -19.92
CA SER A 46 6.06 8.52 -20.06
C SER A 46 5.94 7.42 -19.00
N THR A 47 5.21 7.65 -17.93
CA THR A 47 4.99 6.67 -16.86
C THR A 47 3.79 5.76 -17.18
N PRO A 48 3.80 4.50 -16.71
CA PRO A 48 2.78 3.52 -17.07
C PRO A 48 1.46 3.67 -16.29
N PHE A 49 1.26 4.79 -15.59
CA PHE A 49 0.17 5.01 -14.64
C PHE A 49 -0.92 5.94 -15.21
N ASN A 50 -1.18 5.82 -16.52
CA ASN A 50 -2.21 6.59 -17.24
C ASN A 50 -3.17 5.67 -18.03
N ALA A 51 -3.32 4.44 -17.57
CA ALA A 51 -4.23 3.44 -18.13
C ALA A 51 -5.25 2.99 -17.07
N ASP A 52 -6.17 2.10 -17.44
CA ASP A 52 -7.10 1.50 -16.49
C ASP A 52 -6.38 0.45 -15.62
N PHE A 53 -6.64 0.49 -14.31
CA PHE A 53 -6.07 -0.43 -13.32
C PHE A 53 -7.18 -1.09 -12.50
N PHE A 54 -6.82 -2.20 -11.85
CA PHE A 54 -7.64 -2.88 -10.87
C PHE A 54 -6.88 -3.02 -9.55
N LEU A 55 -7.60 -3.13 -8.45
CA LEU A 55 -7.01 -3.29 -7.12
C LEU A 55 -6.68 -4.75 -6.83
N ILE A 56 -5.54 -4.99 -6.18
CA ILE A 56 -5.13 -6.29 -5.65
C ILE A 56 -4.86 -6.12 -4.16
N LEU A 57 -5.45 -6.99 -3.34
CA LEU A 57 -5.15 -7.11 -1.92
C LEU A 57 -4.78 -8.57 -1.63
N ASN A 58 -3.65 -8.77 -0.95
CA ASN A 58 -3.18 -10.11 -0.60
C ASN A 58 -2.32 -10.07 0.67
N LEU A 59 -2.28 -11.19 1.39
CA LEU A 59 -1.32 -11.46 2.47
C LEU A 59 -0.33 -12.51 1.97
N ALA A 60 0.84 -12.08 1.49
CA ALA A 60 1.87 -12.98 1.00
C ALA A 60 2.69 -13.57 2.16
N MET A 61 3.04 -14.85 2.05
CA MET A 61 3.80 -15.57 3.08
C MET A 61 5.22 -15.88 2.58
N GLY A 62 6.23 -15.39 3.31
CA GLY A 62 7.65 -15.62 3.02
C GLY A 62 8.20 -14.86 1.80
N GLY A 63 9.14 -15.48 1.06
CA GLY A 63 9.77 -14.88 -0.11
C GLY A 63 10.84 -13.82 0.23
N ASN A 64 11.29 -13.07 -0.78
CA ASN A 64 12.40 -12.10 -0.60
C ASN A 64 12.07 -10.98 0.37
N PHE A 65 10.80 -10.57 0.48
CA PHE A 65 10.37 -9.50 1.39
C PHE A 65 9.77 -10.01 2.69
N GLY A 66 9.02 -11.12 2.69
CA GLY A 66 8.47 -11.70 3.91
C GLY A 66 9.46 -12.54 4.71
N GLY A 67 10.57 -12.97 4.11
CA GLY A 67 11.62 -13.73 4.77
C GLY A 67 11.26 -15.19 5.05
N ALA A 68 11.94 -15.80 6.02
CA ALA A 68 11.63 -17.16 6.47
C ALA A 68 10.39 -17.13 7.39
N ILE A 69 9.46 -18.05 7.16
CA ILE A 69 8.28 -18.22 8.00
C ILE A 69 8.68 -19.01 9.25
N ASP A 70 8.27 -18.54 10.44
CA ASP A 70 8.47 -19.27 11.69
C ASP A 70 7.80 -20.65 11.61
N PRO A 71 8.50 -21.77 11.89
CA PRO A 71 7.92 -23.11 11.85
C PRO A 71 6.71 -23.33 12.78
N SER A 72 6.56 -22.49 13.80
CA SER A 72 5.42 -22.50 14.74
C SER A 72 4.23 -21.66 14.27
N PHE A 73 4.36 -20.93 13.17
CA PHE A 73 3.28 -20.16 12.59
C PHE A 73 2.09 -21.06 12.23
N THR A 74 0.87 -20.59 12.53
CA THR A 74 -0.36 -21.32 12.23
C THR A 74 -1.24 -20.55 11.26
N GLN A 75 -1.63 -19.33 11.63
CA GLN A 75 -2.47 -18.46 10.81
C GLN A 75 -2.30 -17.00 11.22
N GLU A 76 -2.67 -16.10 10.31
CA GLU A 76 -2.81 -14.66 10.56
C GLU A 76 -3.94 -14.12 9.69
N THR A 77 -4.38 -12.90 9.94
CA THR A 77 -5.51 -12.28 9.23
C THR A 77 -5.12 -10.88 8.77
N TYR A 78 -5.45 -10.57 7.52
CA TYR A 78 -5.45 -9.21 7.02
C TYR A 78 -6.90 -8.73 6.92
N GLU A 79 -7.30 -7.88 7.87
CA GLU A 79 -8.67 -7.41 8.01
C GLU A 79 -8.87 -6.07 7.31
N VAL A 80 -9.94 -5.96 6.50
CA VAL A 80 -10.26 -4.77 5.71
C VAL A 80 -11.72 -4.41 5.94
N ASP A 81 -11.97 -3.25 6.55
CA ASP A 81 -13.34 -2.76 6.81
C ASP A 81 -14.02 -2.27 5.52
N TYR A 82 -13.34 -1.44 4.72
CA TYR A 82 -13.89 -0.93 3.48
C TYR A 82 -12.84 -0.63 2.41
N ILE A 83 -13.32 -0.52 1.18
CA ILE A 83 -12.63 0.06 0.04
C ILE A 83 -13.55 1.14 -0.55
N ARG A 84 -13.03 2.35 -0.76
CA ARG A 84 -13.75 3.47 -1.37
C ARG A 84 -12.91 4.06 -2.49
N VAL A 85 -13.55 4.35 -3.62
CA VAL A 85 -12.93 4.96 -4.80
C VAL A 85 -13.68 6.23 -5.14
N TYR A 86 -12.94 7.30 -5.37
CA TYR A 86 -13.45 8.64 -5.67
C TYR A 86 -12.84 9.13 -6.99
N GLN A 87 -13.54 10.03 -7.66
CA GLN A 87 -13.10 10.72 -8.89
C GLN A 87 -13.50 12.19 -8.84
#